data_AF-A0A534Y4L3-F1
#
_entry.id   AF-A0A534Y4L3-F1
#
_cell.length_a   1.000
_cell.length_b   1.000
_cell.length_c   1.000
_cell.angle_alpha   90.00
_cell.angle_beta   90.00
_cell.angle_gamma   90.00
#
_symmetry.space_group_name_H-M   'P 1'
#
loop_
_entity.id
_entity.type
_entity.pdbx_description
1 polymer ?
#
loop_
_entity_poly.entity_id
_entity_poly.type
_entity_poly.pdbx_seq_one_letter_code
_entity_poly.pdbx_strand_id
1 'polypeptide(L)'
;ALSPAEHLRQIEYPATRDEIVETAGDNDAPIEVINFLKCLPKESYDSYEAALRDFAEAERRFGMSNRADGPKRENINRVDPTQHP
;
A
#
# COMPACT_ATOMS: atom_id res chain seq x y z
N ALA A 1 10.85 -9.48 4.15
CA ALA A 1 9.96 -8.99 3.09
C ALA A 1 10.82 -8.34 2.02
N LEU A 2 10.63 -8.73 0.75
CA LEU A 2 11.26 -8.05 -0.38
C LEU A 2 10.76 -6.60 -0.45
N SER A 3 11.58 -5.68 -0.98
CA SER A 3 11.10 -4.31 -1.20
C SER A 3 10.07 -4.30 -2.34
N PRO A 4 9.11 -3.36 -2.40
CA PRO A 4 8.13 -3.31 -3.50
C PRO A 4 8.78 -3.24 -4.89
N ALA A 5 9.89 -2.51 -5.02
CA ALA A 5 10.68 -2.46 -6.24
C ALA A 5 11.28 -3.83 -6.63
N GLU A 6 11.59 -4.69 -5.66
CA GLU A 6 12.08 -6.05 -5.95
C GLU A 6 10.97 -6.96 -6.46
N HIS A 7 9.75 -6.85 -5.93
CA HIS A 7 8.60 -7.57 -6.47
C HIS A 7 8.35 -7.19 -7.93
N LEU A 8 8.41 -5.89 -8.26
CA LEU A 8 8.26 -5.43 -9.65
C LEU A 8 9.39 -5.92 -10.58
N ARG A 9 10.62 -6.12 -10.06
CA ARG A 9 11.74 -6.62 -10.86
C ARG A 9 11.60 -8.08 -11.28
N GLN A 10 10.83 -8.88 -10.56
CA GLN A 10 10.64 -10.30 -10.85
C GLN A 10 9.60 -10.55 -11.96
N ILE A 11 8.99 -9.49 -12.47
CA ILE A 11 7.90 -9.55 -13.44
C ILE A 11 8.47 -9.48 -14.85
N GLU A 12 8.03 -10.38 -15.71
CA GLU A 12 8.29 -10.29 -17.15
C GLU A 12 7.31 -9.30 -17.79
N TYR A 13 7.84 -8.31 -18.51
CA TYR A 13 7.07 -7.27 -19.16
C TYR A 13 6.96 -7.53 -20.67
N PRO A 14 5.86 -7.13 -21.34
CA PRO A 14 4.71 -6.39 -20.80
C PRO A 14 3.83 -7.23 -19.86
N ALA A 15 3.31 -6.61 -18.80
CA ALA A 15 2.47 -7.27 -17.80
C ALA A 15 1.24 -6.44 -17.47
N THR A 16 0.12 -7.10 -17.20
CA THR A 16 -1.08 -6.48 -16.67
C THR A 16 -0.96 -6.21 -15.17
N ARG A 17 -1.76 -5.28 -14.66
CA ARG A 17 -1.86 -5.02 -13.22
C ARG A 17 -2.27 -6.28 -12.44
N ASP A 18 -3.13 -7.11 -13.02
CA ASP A 18 -3.56 -8.36 -12.40
C ASP A 18 -2.40 -9.35 -12.31
N GLU A 19 -1.63 -9.53 -13.38
CA GLU A 19 -0.41 -10.36 -13.37
C GLU A 19 0.64 -9.85 -12.38
N ILE A 20 0.78 -8.52 -12.25
CA ILE A 20 1.67 -7.90 -11.26
C ILE A 20 1.21 -8.24 -9.82
N VAL A 21 -0.09 -8.18 -9.57
CA VAL A 21 -0.71 -8.49 -8.27
C VAL A 21 -0.58 -9.99 -7.94
N GLU A 22 -0.83 -10.85 -8.92
CA GLU A 22 -0.69 -12.30 -8.81
C GLU A 22 0.77 -12.67 -8.48
N THR A 23 1.72 -12.19 -9.27
CA THR A 23 3.15 -12.43 -9.05
C THR A 23 3.61 -11.96 -7.68
N ALA A 24 3.13 -10.80 -7.21
CA ALA A 24 3.44 -10.33 -5.87
C ALA A 24 2.84 -11.25 -4.78
N GLY A 25 1.63 -11.75 -4.99
CA GLY A 25 0.99 -12.74 -4.12
C GLY A 25 1.76 -14.05 -4.05
N ASP A 26 2.17 -14.60 -5.18
CA ASP A 26 2.99 -15.82 -5.26
C ASP A 26 4.36 -15.66 -4.58
N ASN A 27 4.90 -14.45 -4.53
CA ASN A 27 6.14 -14.13 -3.81
C ASN A 27 5.94 -13.76 -2.32
N ASP A 28 4.77 -14.05 -1.76
CA ASP A 28 4.43 -13.80 -0.34
C ASP A 28 4.54 -12.29 0.04
N ALA A 29 4.17 -11.40 -0.89
CA ALA A 29 4.17 -9.97 -0.63
C ALA A 29 3.18 -9.62 0.49
N PRO A 30 3.51 -8.62 1.35
CA PRO A 30 2.57 -8.16 2.36
C PRO A 30 1.24 -7.71 1.74
N ILE A 31 0.12 -7.97 2.43
CA ILE A 31 -1.22 -7.62 1.92
C ILE A 31 -1.38 -6.12 1.62
N GLU A 32 -0.66 -5.27 2.34
CA GLU A 32 -0.61 -3.83 2.09
C GLU A 32 0.02 -3.51 0.73
N VAL A 33 1.09 -4.22 0.35
CA VAL A 33 1.76 -4.10 -0.96
C VAL A 33 0.85 -4.60 -2.08
N ILE A 34 0.19 -5.74 -1.87
CA ILE A 34 -0.78 -6.30 -2.83
C ILE A 34 -1.94 -5.33 -3.08
N ASN A 35 -2.53 -4.79 -2.00
CA ASN A 35 -3.61 -3.80 -2.11
C ASN A 35 -3.15 -2.51 -2.81
N PHE A 36 -1.91 -2.10 -2.55
CA PHE A 36 -1.33 -0.95 -3.22
C PHE A 36 -1.14 -1.18 -4.74
N LEU A 37 -0.60 -2.34 -5.13
CA LEU A 37 -0.46 -2.75 -6.54
C LEU A 37 -1.80 -2.76 -7.28
N LYS A 38 -2.89 -3.19 -6.61
CA LYS A 38 -4.25 -3.14 -7.17
C LYS A 38 -4.73 -1.71 -7.46
N CYS A 39 -4.19 -0.70 -6.77
CA CYS A 39 -4.53 0.70 -6.96
C CYS A 39 -3.69 1.39 -8.05
N LEU A 40 -2.80 0.68 -8.75
CA LEU A 40 -2.02 1.27 -9.84
C LEU A 40 -2.95 1.80 -10.96
N PRO A 41 -2.61 2.97 -11.54
CA PRO A 41 -3.53 3.72 -12.41
C PRO A 41 -3.71 3.08 -13.80
N LYS A 42 -2.74 2.28 -14.26
CA LYS A 42 -2.81 1.63 -15.57
C LYS A 42 -3.22 0.16 -15.43
N GLU A 43 -3.92 -0.32 -16.44
CA GLU A 43 -4.30 -1.73 -16.55
C GLU A 43 -3.13 -2.61 -17.01
N SER A 44 -2.20 -2.05 -17.78
CA SER A 44 -0.98 -2.73 -18.25
C SER A 44 0.23 -1.81 -18.22
N TYR A 45 1.40 -2.44 -18.16
CA TYR A 45 2.70 -1.80 -18.12
C TYR A 45 3.64 -2.45 -19.13
N ASP A 46 4.25 -1.66 -20.00
CA ASP A 46 5.21 -2.14 -21.00
C ASP A 46 6.60 -2.44 -20.43
N SER A 47 6.90 -1.94 -19.23
CA SER A 47 8.24 -2.03 -18.64
C SER A 47 8.25 -1.83 -17.13
N TYR A 48 9.26 -2.41 -16.47
CA TYR A 48 9.57 -2.22 -15.05
C TYR A 48 9.61 -0.75 -14.64
N GLU A 49 10.27 0.11 -15.42
CA GLU A 49 10.42 1.53 -15.10
C GLU A 49 9.08 2.28 -15.12
N ALA A 50 8.14 1.87 -16.00
CA ALA A 50 6.82 2.46 -16.07
C ALA A 50 5.98 2.09 -14.85
N ALA A 51 6.05 0.82 -14.42
CA ALA A 51 5.38 0.34 -13.21
C ALA A 51 5.95 1.00 -11.96
N LEU A 52 7.29 1.05 -11.84
CA LEU A 52 7.99 1.66 -10.71
C LEU A 52 7.68 3.16 -10.57
N ARG A 53 7.59 3.88 -11.70
CA ARG A 53 7.24 5.31 -11.71
C ARG A 53 5.85 5.54 -11.12
N ASP A 54 4.85 4.83 -11.62
CA ASP A 54 3.46 4.99 -11.15
C ASP A 54 3.32 4.52 -9.71
N PHE A 55 4.04 3.47 -9.31
CA PHE A 55 4.13 3.01 -7.92
C PHE A 55 4.66 4.12 -7.01
N ALA A 56 5.83 4.68 -7.32
CA ALA A 56 6.44 5.76 -6.53
C ALA A 56 5.57 7.04 -6.49
N GLU A 57 4.86 7.33 -7.58
CA GLU A 57 3.91 8.45 -7.62
C GLU A 57 2.69 8.19 -6.74
N ALA A 58 2.12 6.98 -6.79
CA ALA A 58 1.03 6.57 -5.92
C ALA A 58 1.47 6.58 -4.45
N GLU A 59 2.69 6.15 -4.11
CA GLU A 59 3.18 6.14 -2.73
C GLU A 59 3.31 7.55 -2.19
N ARG A 60 3.72 8.52 -3.03
CA ARG A 60 3.73 9.93 -2.65
C ARG A 60 2.32 10.48 -2.42
N ARG A 61 1.34 10.06 -3.24
CA ARG A 61 -0.07 10.46 -3.07
C ARG A 61 -0.67 9.89 -1.79
N PHE A 62 -0.48 8.59 -1.53
CA PHE A 62 -1.00 7.90 -0.34
C PHE A 62 -0.21 8.22 0.94
N GLY A 63 1.12 8.36 0.86
CA GLY A 63 1.99 8.68 1.99
C GLY A 63 1.82 10.11 2.51
N MET A 64 1.31 11.03 1.69
CA MET A 64 0.88 12.37 2.14
C MET A 64 -0.48 12.31 2.85
N SER A 65 -1.37 11.38 2.47
CA SER A 65 -2.64 11.14 3.17
C SER A 65 -2.44 10.39 4.49
N ASN A 66 -1.46 9.49 4.60
CA ASN A 66 -1.18 8.72 5.82
C ASN A 66 -0.35 9.45 6.89
N ARG A 67 0.14 10.67 6.60
CA ARG A 67 0.85 11.52 7.59
C ARG A 67 -0.06 12.56 8.26
N ALA A 68 -1.29 12.73 7.78
CA ALA A 68 -2.22 13.74 8.28
C ALA A 68 -3.31 13.21 9.23
N ASP A 69 -3.53 11.89 9.32
CA ASP A 69 -4.58 11.35 10.18
C ASP A 69 -4.18 9.98 10.75
N GLY A 70 -3.31 10.00 11.75
CA GLY A 70 -3.45 9.01 12.82
C GLY A 70 -4.55 9.55 13.73
N PRO A 71 -5.66 8.84 13.98
CA PRO A 71 -6.62 9.31 14.95
C PRO A 71 -5.91 9.31 16.29
N LYS A 72 -5.59 10.50 16.77
CA LYS A 72 -5.30 10.74 18.17
C LYS A 72 -6.58 10.34 18.90
N ARG A 73 -6.67 9.06 19.27
CA ARG A 73 -7.65 8.56 20.23
C ARG A 73 -7.27 9.18 21.57
N GLU A 74 -7.57 10.47 21.71
CA GLU A 74 -7.80 11.09 23.00
C GLU A 74 -8.94 10.28 23.62
N ASN A 75 -8.58 9.48 24.62
CA ASN A 75 -9.49 8.72 25.44
C ASN A 75 -10.35 9.70 26.25
N ILE A 76 -11.34 10.32 25.60
CA ILE A 76 -12.42 11.08 26.20
C ILE A 76 -13.44 10.12 26.83
N ASN A 77 -13.04 9.35 27.83
CA ASN A 77 -13.94 8.89 28.89
C ASN A 77 -13.15 8.21 30.01
N ARG A 78 -12.61 9.01 30.93
CA ARG A 78 -12.57 8.57 32.33
C ARG A 78 -13.62 9.37 33.07
N VAL A 79 -14.87 8.93 32.92
CA VAL A 79 -15.85 9.15 33.98
C VAL A 79 -15.23 8.54 35.23
N ASP A 80 -15.01 9.36 36.24
CA ASP A 80 -14.63 8.87 37.57
C ASP A 80 -15.93 8.70 38.35
N PRO A 81 -16.42 7.46 38.56
CA PRO A 81 -17.53 7.19 39.46
C PRO A 81 -16.98 6.98 40.87
N THR A 82 -16.44 8.02 41.50
CA THR A 82 -16.37 8.09 42.96
C THR A 82 -17.61 8.86 43.43
N GLN A 83 -18.72 8.14 43.56
CA GLN A 83 -19.24 7.71 44.86
C GLN A 83 -19.51 8.89 45.79
N HIS A 84 -20.77 9.36 45.76
CA HIS A 84 -21.48 9.82 46.95
C HIS A 84 -21.62 8.64 47.92
N PRO A 85 -21.42 8.88 49.22
CA PRO A 85 -22.57 9.13 50.09
C PRO A 85 -22.67 10.57 50.58
#